data_AF-A0A3Q4M9V8-F1
#
_entry.id   AF-A0A3Q4M9V8-F1
#
_cell.length_a   1.000
_cell.length_b   1.000
_cell.length_c   1.000
_cell.angle_alpha   90.00
_cell.angle_beta   90.00
_cell.angle_gamma   90.00
#
_symmetry.space_group_name_H-M   'P 1'
#
loop_
_entity.id
_entity.type
_entity.pdbx_description
1 polymer ?
#
loop_
_entity_poly.entity_id
_entity_poly.type
_entity_poly.pdbx_seq_one_letter_code
_entity_poly.pdbx_strand_id
1 'polypeptide(L)'
;TKLEGLEMLVDLSAGRKSCPLCPEEKFKACYSHKLRRHLQNLHWKVYAEFEGYRMCICHLPCRNVKPSLSGDHASGRHVAHYHCVVCSVTIARKTDMISHLKRHVNKGETEASQAYEIMKELGTNVQLLPNHTTPQKSDTYFNRKMKPNRQLVFCSLAVLAEERNPVECLDAFGATGIMGLQWAKHLLNAVRVTITDISETCVKMIKENCKLNNIRVDGSMRAPRGSDGASDEVEGVPIATVEVVKMDANVIMHLRPFDYINVRNLGIISVTSTDTSSLYAKSPNVTLRHYGCHIVRTEYYKELAARMVVATVARAAARCNKGIEVLLAVALEHFVLVVVRVLRGPVQADESAKKLRKLMHCQWCEERVFLKLGNMVDDTLPCNCHGSLPGKTAVQLGPLWSGPLFNTGFLRRMLSAAVKHSMDDIQPLVKTLIYESECNTLKSLVHGPSALTNQGTNLSSVTWENQRARTFFLSFFSLSFGRVQGCGLMLPVFYCVYECTADRCTCGDVSVPGFTAAVLPVCCINSEI
;
A
#
# COMPACT_ATOMS: atom_id res chain seq x y z
N THR A 1 -18.92 -13.28 -35.14
CA THR A 1 -19.92 -14.38 -35.26
C THR A 1 -19.32 -15.64 -34.66
N LYS A 2 -20.04 -16.37 -33.80
CA LYS A 2 -19.58 -17.65 -33.24
C LYS A 2 -19.50 -18.71 -34.36
N LEU A 3 -18.56 -19.67 -34.24
CA LEU A 3 -18.40 -20.74 -35.24
C LEU A 3 -19.67 -21.56 -35.41
N GLU A 4 -20.34 -21.90 -34.31
CA GLU A 4 -21.64 -22.61 -34.29
C GLU A 4 -22.71 -21.88 -35.11
N GLY A 5 -22.75 -20.55 -35.02
CA GLY A 5 -23.66 -19.72 -35.83
C GLY A 5 -23.31 -19.72 -37.33
N LEU A 6 -22.03 -19.92 -37.69
CA LEU A 6 -21.61 -20.08 -39.08
C LEU A 6 -21.91 -21.48 -39.61
N GLU A 7 -21.86 -22.50 -38.77
CA GLU A 7 -22.22 -23.88 -39.11
C GLU A 7 -23.73 -24.01 -39.34
N MET A 8 -24.55 -23.43 -38.46
CA MET A 8 -26.01 -23.38 -38.61
C MET A 8 -26.48 -22.63 -39.87
N LEU A 9 -25.73 -21.59 -40.29
CA LEU A 9 -26.03 -20.84 -41.52
C LEU A 9 -25.98 -21.71 -42.78
N VAL A 10 -25.25 -22.82 -42.75
CA VAL A 10 -25.14 -23.73 -43.89
C VAL A 10 -26.28 -24.74 -43.93
N ASP A 11 -26.86 -25.07 -42.76
CA ASP A 11 -27.80 -26.19 -42.59
C ASP A 11 -29.28 -25.82 -42.75
N LEU A 12 -29.63 -24.52 -42.75
CA LEU A 12 -31.02 -24.05 -42.81
C LEU A 12 -31.48 -23.58 -44.21
N SER A 13 -32.38 -24.32 -44.87
CA SER A 13 -33.27 -23.90 -45.98
C SER A 13 -32.67 -23.47 -47.35
N ALA A 14 -33.49 -23.67 -48.40
CA ALA A 14 -33.17 -23.44 -49.82
C ALA A 14 -33.06 -21.94 -50.18
N GLY A 15 -32.00 -21.57 -50.92
CA GLY A 15 -31.76 -20.20 -51.40
C GLY A 15 -30.29 -19.90 -51.69
N ARG A 16 -30.00 -18.76 -52.34
CA ARG A 16 -28.63 -18.24 -52.48
C ARG A 16 -28.23 -17.52 -51.21
N LYS A 17 -27.09 -17.88 -50.61
CA LYS A 17 -26.58 -17.33 -49.35
C LYS A 17 -25.26 -16.60 -49.58
N SER A 18 -25.10 -15.42 -48.98
CA SER A 18 -23.84 -14.68 -48.93
C SER A 18 -22.95 -15.17 -47.78
N CYS A 19 -21.67 -14.82 -47.81
CA CYS A 19 -20.75 -15.08 -46.72
C CYS A 19 -20.81 -13.91 -45.72
N PRO A 20 -21.09 -14.14 -44.43
CA PRO A 20 -21.21 -13.07 -43.44
C PRO A 20 -19.86 -12.46 -43.02
N LEU A 21 -18.74 -12.95 -43.58
CA LEU A 21 -17.38 -12.51 -43.25
C LEU A 21 -16.64 -11.98 -44.48
N CYS A 22 -17.26 -11.96 -45.65
CA CYS A 22 -16.69 -11.46 -46.88
C CYS A 22 -17.64 -10.46 -47.55
N PRO A 23 -17.12 -9.40 -48.19
CA PRO A 23 -17.94 -8.54 -49.01
C PRO A 23 -18.31 -9.25 -50.33
N GLU A 24 -19.30 -8.74 -51.05
CA GLU A 24 -19.85 -9.42 -52.24
C GLU A 24 -18.82 -9.62 -53.35
N GLU A 25 -17.82 -8.73 -53.46
CA GLU A 25 -16.74 -8.84 -54.45
C GLU A 25 -15.87 -10.07 -54.20
N LYS A 26 -15.79 -10.53 -52.94
CA LYS A 26 -14.99 -11.69 -52.54
C LYS A 26 -15.78 -12.99 -52.49
N PHE A 27 -17.08 -12.91 -52.19
CA PHE A 27 -17.98 -14.04 -52.24
C PHE A 27 -19.40 -13.61 -52.64
N LYS A 28 -19.77 -13.89 -53.89
CA LYS A 28 -21.13 -13.66 -54.39
C LYS A 28 -22.09 -14.71 -53.84
N ALA A 29 -23.29 -14.31 -53.46
CA ALA A 29 -24.30 -15.19 -52.89
C ALA A 29 -24.56 -16.42 -53.80
N CYS A 30 -24.41 -17.62 -53.24
CA CYS A 30 -24.50 -18.88 -54.00
C CYS A 30 -25.18 -19.99 -53.17
N TYR A 31 -25.31 -21.19 -53.76
CA TYR A 31 -25.89 -22.34 -53.09
C TYR A 31 -25.12 -22.73 -51.82
N SER A 32 -25.83 -23.28 -50.83
CA SER A 32 -25.31 -23.63 -49.50
C SER A 32 -24.03 -24.48 -49.53
N HIS A 33 -23.92 -25.46 -50.43
CA HIS A 33 -22.72 -26.30 -50.55
C HIS A 33 -21.46 -25.51 -50.95
N LYS A 34 -21.60 -24.46 -51.79
CA LYS A 34 -20.48 -23.59 -52.17
C LYS A 34 -20.09 -22.65 -51.04
N LEU A 35 -21.08 -22.14 -50.29
CA LEU A 35 -20.82 -21.37 -49.07
C LEU A 35 -20.10 -22.23 -48.02
N ARG A 36 -20.51 -23.48 -47.81
CA ARG A 36 -19.83 -24.43 -46.91
C ARG A 36 -18.35 -24.57 -47.28
N ARG A 37 -18.07 -24.86 -48.56
CA ARG A 37 -16.71 -25.03 -49.06
C ARG A 37 -15.89 -23.74 -48.91
N HIS A 38 -16.50 -22.58 -49.09
CA HIS A 38 -15.84 -21.29 -48.89
C HIS A 38 -15.49 -21.04 -47.41
N LEU A 39 -16.45 -21.22 -46.50
CA LEU A 39 -16.24 -21.07 -45.06
C LEU A 39 -15.18 -22.05 -44.55
N GLN A 40 -15.23 -23.32 -44.96
CA GLN A 40 -14.24 -24.35 -44.61
C GLN A 40 -12.82 -23.95 -45.02
N ASN A 41 -12.63 -23.53 -46.28
CA ASN A 41 -11.30 -23.33 -46.83
C ASN A 41 -10.68 -21.97 -46.48
N LEU A 42 -11.48 -20.94 -46.23
CA LEU A 42 -11.00 -19.60 -45.95
C LEU A 42 -11.09 -19.22 -44.46
N HIS A 43 -12.25 -19.42 -43.85
CA HIS A 43 -12.56 -18.89 -42.52
C HIS A 43 -12.31 -19.90 -41.39
N TRP A 44 -12.69 -21.17 -41.59
CA TRP A 44 -12.53 -22.24 -40.58
C TRP A 44 -11.14 -22.87 -40.61
N LYS A 45 -10.43 -22.81 -41.73
CA LYS A 45 -9.02 -23.22 -41.79
C LYS A 45 -8.10 -22.26 -41.01
N VAL A 46 -8.50 -20.99 -40.91
CA VAL A 46 -7.67 -19.92 -40.33
C VAL A 46 -8.43 -19.19 -39.22
N TYR A 47 -8.33 -19.73 -38.00
CA TYR A 47 -8.86 -19.12 -36.78
C TYR A 47 -7.79 -18.95 -35.69
N ALA A 48 -8.02 -18.01 -34.79
CA ALA A 48 -7.38 -17.97 -33.47
C ALA A 48 -8.35 -18.56 -32.44
N GLU A 49 -7.84 -19.35 -31.50
CA GLU A 49 -8.65 -20.00 -30.47
C GLU A 49 -8.36 -19.42 -29.10
N PHE A 50 -9.41 -19.24 -28.30
CA PHE A 50 -9.33 -18.71 -26.95
C PHE A 50 -10.52 -19.15 -26.11
N GLU A 51 -10.27 -19.87 -25.01
CA GLU A 51 -11.32 -20.32 -24.05
C GLU A 51 -12.54 -20.98 -24.75
N GLY A 52 -12.28 -21.82 -25.76
CA GLY A 52 -13.33 -22.50 -26.55
C GLY A 52 -13.95 -21.64 -27.66
N TYR A 53 -13.66 -20.34 -27.73
CA TYR A 53 -14.07 -19.48 -28.83
C TYR A 53 -13.08 -19.55 -29.99
N ARG A 54 -13.61 -19.65 -31.21
CA ARG A 54 -12.82 -19.59 -32.46
C ARG A 54 -13.10 -18.29 -33.20
N MET A 55 -12.10 -17.43 -33.28
CA MET A 55 -12.14 -16.17 -34.02
C MET A 55 -11.65 -16.40 -35.44
N CYS A 56 -12.59 -16.53 -36.39
CA CYS A 56 -12.30 -16.63 -37.81
C CYS A 56 -11.81 -15.29 -38.39
N ILE A 57 -11.02 -15.37 -39.45
CA ILE A 57 -10.62 -14.20 -40.23
C ILE A 57 -11.84 -13.51 -40.86
N CYS A 58 -11.87 -12.19 -40.89
CA CYS A 58 -12.89 -11.35 -41.49
C CYS A 58 -12.30 -10.51 -42.63
N HIS A 59 -13.07 -10.35 -43.71
CA HIS A 59 -12.72 -9.55 -44.88
C HIS A 59 -13.68 -8.37 -45.11
N LEU A 60 -14.67 -8.18 -44.23
CA LEU A 60 -15.57 -7.03 -44.30
C LEU A 60 -14.83 -5.73 -43.94
N PRO A 61 -15.34 -4.56 -44.36
CA PRO A 61 -14.80 -3.26 -43.97
C PRO A 61 -15.20 -2.89 -42.53
N CYS A 62 -14.72 -3.64 -41.53
CA CYS A 62 -14.99 -3.36 -40.11
C CYS A 62 -14.12 -2.18 -39.63
N ARG A 63 -14.69 -0.98 -39.52
CA ARG A 63 -13.99 0.20 -38.96
C ARG A 63 -13.76 0.01 -37.46
N ASN A 64 -12.49 -0.11 -37.03
CA ASN A 64 -12.04 0.18 -35.65
C ASN A 64 -10.52 0.45 -35.62
N VAL A 65 -10.07 1.45 -36.38
CA VAL A 65 -8.72 2.00 -36.27
C VAL A 65 -8.83 3.37 -35.59
N LYS A 66 -8.28 3.52 -34.39
CA LYS A 66 -8.02 4.86 -33.82
C LYS A 66 -7.14 5.61 -34.82
N PRO A 67 -7.53 6.81 -35.29
CA PRO A 67 -6.72 7.54 -36.28
C PRO A 67 -5.41 7.97 -35.63
N SER A 68 -4.28 7.47 -36.15
CA SER A 68 -2.98 8.07 -35.92
C SER A 68 -2.90 9.35 -36.75
N LEU A 69 -2.54 10.46 -36.11
CA LEU A 69 -2.26 11.76 -36.74
C LEU A 69 -1.05 11.64 -37.68
N SER A 70 -1.30 11.34 -38.94
CA SER A 70 -0.40 11.58 -40.08
C SER A 70 -1.19 11.29 -41.35
N GLY A 71 -1.47 12.33 -42.13
CA GLY A 71 -2.30 12.28 -43.32
C GLY A 71 -1.72 11.40 -44.43
N ASP A 72 -2.59 10.65 -45.10
CA ASP A 72 -2.76 10.73 -46.55
C ASP A 72 -3.99 9.92 -46.95
N HIS A 73 -4.93 10.56 -47.66
CA HIS A 73 -6.09 9.92 -48.24
C HIS A 73 -5.66 9.14 -49.49
N ALA A 74 -5.28 7.88 -49.30
CA ALA A 74 -5.16 6.90 -50.37
C ALA A 74 -6.22 5.80 -50.18
N SER A 75 -6.93 5.47 -51.26
CA SER A 75 -7.88 4.36 -51.38
C SER A 75 -7.23 3.03 -50.96
N GLY A 76 -7.29 2.72 -49.67
CA GLY A 76 -6.59 1.61 -49.05
C GLY A 76 -7.37 0.30 -49.21
N ARG A 77 -6.74 -0.71 -49.82
CA ARG A 77 -7.26 -2.09 -49.84
C ARG A 77 -7.54 -2.54 -48.41
N HIS A 78 -8.79 -2.88 -48.11
CA HIS A 78 -9.20 -3.43 -46.82
C HIS A 78 -8.42 -4.73 -46.52
N VAL A 79 -7.67 -4.73 -45.43
CA VAL A 79 -6.87 -5.88 -45.00
C VAL A 79 -7.72 -6.80 -44.12
N ALA A 80 -7.58 -8.10 -44.36
CA ALA A 80 -8.20 -9.13 -43.55
C ALA A 80 -7.79 -9.02 -42.08
N HIS A 81 -8.73 -9.25 -41.15
CA HIS A 81 -8.46 -9.08 -39.72
C HIS A 81 -9.27 -10.06 -38.86
N TYR A 82 -8.89 -10.17 -37.59
CA TYR A 82 -9.57 -10.93 -36.54
C TYR A 82 -10.20 -9.96 -35.55
N HIS A 83 -11.37 -10.31 -35.03
CA HIS A 83 -12.00 -9.57 -33.94
C HIS A 83 -11.65 -10.23 -32.60
N CYS A 84 -11.14 -9.46 -31.65
CA CYS A 84 -10.93 -9.96 -30.30
C CYS A 84 -12.29 -10.10 -29.60
N VAL A 85 -12.57 -11.27 -29.02
CA VAL A 85 -13.81 -11.51 -28.26
C VAL A 85 -13.84 -10.79 -26.92
N VAL A 86 -12.66 -10.43 -26.37
CA VAL A 86 -12.55 -9.78 -25.05
C VAL A 86 -12.69 -8.25 -25.15
N CYS A 87 -12.06 -7.61 -26.13
CA CYS A 87 -12.06 -6.14 -26.24
C CYS A 87 -12.53 -5.58 -27.60
N SER A 88 -13.03 -6.43 -28.50
CA SER A 88 -13.60 -6.04 -29.80
C SER A 88 -12.63 -5.34 -30.78
N VAL A 89 -11.33 -5.25 -30.46
CA VAL A 89 -10.32 -4.70 -31.37
C VAL A 89 -10.11 -5.60 -32.59
N THR A 90 -9.82 -5.00 -33.74
CA THR A 90 -9.47 -5.70 -34.98
C THR A 90 -7.96 -5.83 -35.12
N ILE A 91 -7.46 -7.04 -35.40
CA ILE A 91 -6.01 -7.32 -35.55
C ILE A 91 -5.78 -8.04 -36.87
N ALA A 92 -4.82 -7.60 -37.68
CA ALA A 92 -4.61 -8.14 -39.03
C ALA A 92 -3.99 -9.56 -39.05
N ARG A 93 -3.05 -9.84 -38.13
CA ARG A 93 -2.27 -11.09 -38.14
C ARG A 93 -2.69 -12.03 -37.01
N LYS A 94 -2.72 -13.35 -37.30
CA LYS A 94 -3.06 -14.40 -36.31
C LYS A 94 -2.08 -14.43 -35.14
N THR A 95 -0.78 -14.29 -35.41
CA THR A 95 0.28 -14.26 -34.37
C THR A 95 0.05 -13.12 -33.39
N ASP A 96 -0.33 -11.96 -33.88
CA ASP A 96 -0.56 -10.75 -33.09
C ASP A 96 -1.85 -10.89 -32.28
N MET A 97 -2.88 -11.54 -32.85
CA MET A 97 -4.10 -11.89 -32.13
C MET A 97 -3.80 -12.88 -30.99
N ILE A 98 -3.00 -13.92 -31.22
CA ILE A 98 -2.58 -14.86 -30.16
C ILE A 98 -1.79 -14.12 -29.06
N SER A 99 -0.84 -13.26 -29.43
CA SER A 99 -0.10 -12.43 -28.46
C SER A 99 -1.02 -11.46 -27.69
N HIS A 100 -2.01 -10.88 -28.37
CA HIS A 100 -3.02 -10.03 -27.77
C HIS A 100 -3.92 -10.77 -26.77
N LEU A 101 -4.35 -12.00 -27.09
CA LEU A 101 -5.12 -12.85 -26.17
C LEU A 101 -4.29 -13.27 -24.96
N LYS A 102 -3.01 -13.60 -25.15
CA LYS A 102 -2.09 -13.81 -24.01
C LYS A 102 -2.00 -12.57 -23.12
N ARG A 103 -2.09 -11.37 -23.69
CA ARG A 103 -2.19 -10.13 -22.89
C ARG A 103 -3.51 -10.03 -22.13
N HIS A 104 -4.64 -10.51 -22.66
CA HIS A 104 -5.90 -10.58 -21.91
C HIS A 104 -5.81 -11.54 -20.72
N VAL A 105 -5.23 -12.73 -20.91
CA VAL A 105 -4.99 -13.71 -19.82
C VAL A 105 -4.06 -13.13 -18.76
N ASN A 106 -2.92 -12.58 -19.17
CA ASN A 106 -1.95 -12.00 -18.25
C ASN A 106 -2.48 -10.75 -17.52
N LYS A 107 -3.49 -10.08 -18.08
CA LYS A 107 -4.16 -8.92 -17.49
C LYS A 107 -5.44 -9.28 -16.73
N GLY A 108 -5.80 -10.55 -16.60
CA GLY A 108 -6.99 -10.99 -15.88
C GLY A 108 -8.31 -10.47 -16.46
N GLU A 109 -8.37 -10.17 -17.76
CA GLU A 109 -9.54 -9.58 -18.42
C GLU A 109 -10.58 -10.63 -18.86
N THR A 110 -10.48 -11.88 -18.39
CA THR A 110 -11.44 -12.96 -18.67
C THR A 110 -12.17 -13.44 -17.43
N GLU A 111 -13.49 -13.58 -17.55
CA GLU A 111 -14.41 -14.08 -16.51
C GLU A 111 -14.50 -15.61 -16.46
N ALA A 112 -13.46 -16.34 -16.90
CA ALA A 112 -13.48 -17.80 -16.86
C ALA A 112 -12.99 -18.32 -15.49
N SER A 113 -13.91 -18.93 -14.73
CA SER A 113 -13.71 -19.83 -13.58
C SER A 113 -12.29 -19.83 -12.98
N GLN A 114 -11.97 -18.79 -12.21
CA GLN A 114 -10.64 -18.63 -11.62
C GLN A 114 -10.46 -19.66 -10.50
N ALA A 115 -9.53 -20.60 -10.68
CA ALA A 115 -9.13 -21.51 -9.61
C ALA A 115 -8.46 -20.72 -8.49
N TYR A 116 -9.06 -20.71 -7.30
CA TYR A 116 -8.49 -20.05 -6.12
C TYR A 116 -7.41 -20.93 -5.49
N GLU A 117 -6.29 -20.32 -5.09
CA GLU A 117 -5.32 -20.95 -4.19
C GLU A 117 -5.71 -20.62 -2.75
N ILE A 118 -5.77 -21.62 -1.85
CA ILE A 118 -5.93 -21.37 -0.42
C ILE A 118 -4.54 -21.25 0.21
N MET A 119 -4.28 -20.09 0.81
CA MET A 119 -3.07 -19.82 1.57
C MET A 119 -3.39 -19.79 3.05
N LYS A 120 -2.56 -20.42 3.87
CA LYS A 120 -2.70 -20.47 5.33
C LYS A 120 -1.55 -19.70 6.00
N GLU A 121 -1.90 -18.71 6.81
CA GLU A 121 -0.94 -17.96 7.62
C GLU A 121 -1.47 -17.78 9.05
N LEU A 122 -0.66 -18.17 10.05
CA LEU A 122 -1.04 -18.17 11.46
C LEU A 122 -2.35 -18.96 11.71
N GLY A 123 -2.59 -20.04 10.98
CA GLY A 123 -3.86 -20.76 11.11
C GLY A 123 -5.08 -20.07 10.49
N THR A 124 -4.91 -18.90 9.86
CA THR A 124 -5.95 -18.20 9.10
C THR A 124 -5.85 -18.55 7.62
N ASN A 125 -6.94 -19.00 7.02
CA ASN A 125 -7.00 -19.37 5.60
C ASN A 125 -7.54 -18.21 4.76
N VAL A 126 -6.91 -17.88 3.64
CA VAL A 126 -7.45 -16.91 2.68
C VAL A 126 -7.36 -17.46 1.27
N GLN A 127 -8.40 -17.21 0.47
CA GLN A 127 -8.40 -17.44 -0.96
C GLN A 127 -7.58 -16.36 -1.66
N LEU A 128 -6.77 -16.79 -2.62
CA LEU A 128 -5.95 -15.95 -3.46
C LEU A 128 -6.30 -16.17 -4.92
N LEU A 129 -6.37 -15.08 -5.68
CA LEU A 129 -6.42 -15.17 -7.13
C LEU A 129 -5.04 -15.56 -7.70
N PRO A 130 -4.98 -16.21 -8.87
CA PRO A 130 -3.72 -16.62 -9.49
C PRO A 130 -2.70 -15.48 -9.68
N ASN A 131 -3.15 -14.24 -9.81
CA ASN A 131 -2.30 -13.06 -10.04
C ASN A 131 -2.06 -12.20 -8.77
N HIS A 132 -2.31 -12.75 -7.57
CA HIS A 132 -2.23 -12.03 -6.30
C HIS A 132 -0.88 -11.30 -6.05
N THR A 133 0.22 -11.76 -6.65
CA THR A 133 1.56 -11.17 -6.52
C THR A 133 1.80 -9.95 -7.42
N THR A 134 1.09 -9.87 -8.55
CA THR A 134 1.23 -8.82 -9.55
C THR A 134 -0.17 -8.43 -10.02
N PRO A 135 -0.96 -7.74 -9.17
CA PRO A 135 -2.31 -7.35 -9.51
C PRO A 135 -2.22 -6.34 -10.67
N GLN A 136 -2.42 -6.82 -11.88
CA GLN A 136 -2.78 -5.97 -13.00
C GLN A 136 -4.25 -6.28 -13.28
N LYS A 137 -5.12 -5.36 -12.82
CA LYS A 137 -6.57 -5.29 -13.06
C LYS A 137 -7.53 -6.22 -12.29
N SER A 138 -7.10 -7.23 -11.53
CA SER A 138 -7.98 -7.88 -10.55
C SER A 138 -7.54 -7.55 -9.12
N ASP A 139 -8.48 -7.09 -8.32
CA ASP A 139 -8.21 -6.21 -7.17
C ASP A 139 -7.63 -6.90 -5.93
N THR A 140 -7.43 -8.22 -5.93
CA THR A 140 -7.07 -8.95 -4.72
C THR A 140 -5.55 -9.09 -4.59
N TYR A 141 -4.92 -8.14 -3.89
CA TYR A 141 -3.47 -8.16 -3.63
C TYR A 141 -3.10 -9.03 -2.44
N PHE A 142 -2.06 -9.86 -2.59
CA PHE A 142 -1.43 -10.56 -1.46
C PHE A 142 0.07 -10.71 -1.67
N ASN A 143 0.84 -10.38 -0.63
CA ASN A 143 2.29 -10.52 -0.66
C ASN A 143 2.79 -11.34 0.54
N ARG A 144 3.37 -12.51 0.24
CA ARG A 144 3.98 -13.42 1.23
C ARG A 144 5.14 -12.76 1.97
N LYS A 145 5.88 -11.86 1.32
CA LYS A 145 7.01 -11.13 1.91
C LYS A 145 6.60 -10.13 3.00
N MET A 146 5.30 -9.81 3.09
CA MET A 146 4.75 -8.93 4.13
C MET A 146 4.38 -9.69 5.42
N LYS A 147 4.66 -10.99 5.52
CA LYS A 147 4.41 -11.78 6.75
C LYS A 147 5.06 -11.15 8.00
N PRO A 148 6.34 -10.73 8.00
CA PRO A 148 6.93 -10.07 9.17
C PRO A 148 6.22 -8.76 9.54
N ASN A 149 5.73 -8.01 8.56
CA ASN A 149 4.94 -6.80 8.81
C ASN A 149 3.66 -7.13 9.58
N ARG A 150 2.86 -8.08 9.06
CA ARG A 150 1.60 -8.51 9.69
C ARG A 150 1.81 -9.03 11.10
N GLN A 151 2.87 -9.80 11.34
CA GLN A 151 3.20 -10.32 12.67
C GLN A 151 3.61 -9.22 13.66
N LEU A 152 4.42 -8.23 13.23
CA LEU A 152 4.79 -7.09 14.08
C LEU A 152 3.57 -6.23 14.44
N VAL A 153 2.67 -5.99 13.48
CA VAL A 153 1.41 -5.27 13.71
C VAL A 153 0.49 -6.06 14.64
N PHE A 154 0.36 -7.38 14.43
CA PHE A 154 -0.38 -8.26 15.33
C PHE A 154 0.15 -8.18 16.76
N CYS A 155 1.46 -8.33 16.96
CA CYS A 155 2.07 -8.28 18.29
C CYS A 155 1.86 -6.93 18.94
N SER A 156 1.93 -5.83 18.18
CA SER A 156 1.65 -4.48 18.69
C SER A 156 0.20 -4.33 19.16
N LEU A 157 -0.75 -4.87 18.39
CA LEU A 157 -2.17 -4.87 18.75
C LEU A 157 -2.44 -5.76 19.97
N ALA A 158 -1.83 -6.95 20.04
CA ALA A 158 -1.97 -7.85 21.18
C ALA A 158 -1.51 -7.17 22.49
N VAL A 159 -0.40 -6.44 22.46
CA VAL A 159 0.05 -5.65 23.62
C VAL A 159 -0.96 -4.56 24.01
N LEU A 160 -1.54 -3.86 23.03
CA LEU A 160 -2.57 -2.85 23.32
C LEU A 160 -3.86 -3.46 23.88
N ALA A 161 -4.23 -4.65 23.40
CA ALA A 161 -5.41 -5.37 23.85
C ALA A 161 -5.30 -5.88 25.30
N GLU A 162 -4.07 -6.06 25.81
CA GLU A 162 -3.81 -6.31 27.23
C GLU A 162 -3.94 -5.05 28.09
N GLU A 163 -3.68 -3.86 27.52
CA GLU A 163 -3.85 -2.58 28.21
C GLU A 163 -5.31 -2.13 28.23
N ARG A 164 -6.11 -2.49 27.20
CA ARG A 164 -7.51 -2.08 27.03
C ARG A 164 -8.30 -3.16 26.30
N ASN A 165 -9.51 -3.48 26.78
CA ASN A 165 -10.38 -4.46 26.14
C ASN A 165 -11.86 -4.03 26.26
N PRO A 166 -12.64 -3.95 25.16
CA PRO A 166 -12.25 -4.24 23.77
C PRO A 166 -11.57 -3.05 23.07
N VAL A 167 -10.57 -3.33 22.23
CA VAL A 167 -9.95 -2.35 21.33
C VAL A 167 -10.73 -2.26 20.02
N GLU A 168 -11.08 -1.05 19.57
CA GLU A 168 -11.61 -0.83 18.22
C GLU A 168 -10.45 -0.78 17.22
N CYS A 169 -10.48 -1.67 16.22
CA CYS A 169 -9.40 -1.88 15.27
C CYS A 169 -9.90 -1.68 13.83
N LEU A 170 -9.11 -0.99 13.01
CA LEU A 170 -9.37 -0.81 11.59
C LEU A 170 -8.23 -1.43 10.77
N ASP A 171 -8.58 -2.38 9.91
CA ASP A 171 -7.75 -2.77 8.77
C ASP A 171 -8.17 -1.92 7.58
N ALA A 172 -7.43 -0.82 7.36
CA ALA A 172 -7.80 0.26 6.44
C ALA A 172 -7.64 -0.12 4.95
N PHE A 173 -6.88 -1.17 4.65
CA PHE A 173 -6.62 -1.64 3.28
C PHE A 173 -6.64 -3.17 3.27
N GLY A 174 -7.84 -3.74 3.33
CA GLY A 174 -8.04 -5.16 3.59
C GLY A 174 -7.48 -6.07 2.50
N ALA A 175 -7.68 -5.75 1.22
CA ALA A 175 -7.41 -6.63 0.08
C ALA A 175 -8.02 -8.04 0.27
N THR A 176 -7.22 -9.01 0.73
CA THR A 176 -7.70 -10.37 1.08
C THR A 176 -8.31 -10.46 2.48
N GLY A 177 -8.08 -9.46 3.33
CA GLY A 177 -8.52 -9.39 4.73
C GLY A 177 -7.61 -10.12 5.71
N ILE A 178 -6.49 -10.72 5.25
CA ILE A 178 -5.66 -11.60 6.08
C ILE A 178 -5.26 -11.00 7.44
N MET A 179 -4.96 -9.70 7.49
CA MET A 179 -4.49 -9.04 8.70
C MET A 179 -5.64 -8.86 9.71
N GLY A 180 -6.75 -8.24 9.31
CA GLY A 180 -7.94 -8.12 10.15
C GLY A 180 -8.54 -9.47 10.59
N LEU A 181 -8.52 -10.48 9.71
CA LEU A 181 -8.99 -11.83 10.04
C LEU A 181 -8.11 -12.49 11.12
N GLN A 182 -6.79 -12.34 11.06
CA GLN A 182 -5.89 -12.82 12.11
C GLN A 182 -6.18 -12.13 13.44
N TRP A 183 -6.40 -10.81 13.44
CA TRP A 183 -6.75 -10.08 14.67
C TRP A 183 -8.03 -10.64 15.30
N ALA A 184 -9.10 -10.75 14.53
CA ALA A 184 -10.38 -11.25 15.01
C ALA A 184 -10.28 -12.69 15.52
N LYS A 185 -9.59 -13.56 14.78
CA LYS A 185 -9.46 -14.99 15.09
C LYS A 185 -8.66 -15.26 16.37
N HIS A 186 -7.57 -14.54 16.59
CA HIS A 186 -6.64 -14.85 17.68
C HIS A 186 -6.81 -13.96 18.91
N LEU A 187 -7.40 -12.78 18.77
CA LEU A 187 -7.66 -11.87 19.89
C LEU A 187 -9.13 -11.88 20.33
N LEU A 188 -10.03 -12.47 19.54
CA LEU A 188 -11.44 -12.70 19.90
C LEU A 188 -12.10 -11.44 20.48
N ASN A 189 -12.75 -11.57 21.64
CA ASN A 189 -13.46 -10.49 22.32
C ASN A 189 -12.57 -9.32 22.77
N ALA A 190 -11.24 -9.46 22.71
CA ALA A 190 -10.31 -8.38 23.03
C ALA A 190 -10.31 -7.26 21.98
N VAL A 191 -10.83 -7.52 20.79
CA VAL A 191 -10.85 -6.59 19.67
C VAL A 191 -12.21 -6.54 18.98
N ARG A 192 -12.56 -5.37 18.44
CA ARG A 192 -13.64 -5.17 17.49
C ARG A 192 -13.03 -4.75 16.17
N VAL A 193 -13.06 -5.64 15.19
CA VAL A 193 -12.34 -5.45 13.92
C VAL A 193 -13.30 -4.97 12.84
N THR A 194 -12.94 -3.85 12.21
CA THR A 194 -13.50 -3.40 10.95
C THR A 194 -12.45 -3.60 9.86
N ILE A 195 -12.79 -4.31 8.78
CA ILE A 195 -11.96 -4.44 7.58
C ILE A 195 -12.62 -3.65 6.46
N THR A 196 -11.87 -2.77 5.80
CA THR A 196 -12.38 -1.98 4.68
C THR A 196 -11.55 -2.17 3.42
N ASP A 197 -12.22 -2.04 2.27
CA ASP A 197 -11.57 -1.92 0.97
C ASP A 197 -12.45 -1.10 0.03
N ILE A 198 -11.85 -0.43 -0.95
CA ILE A 198 -12.60 0.33 -1.96
C ILE A 198 -13.13 -0.58 -3.08
N SER A 199 -12.44 -1.70 -3.34
CA SER A 199 -12.85 -2.66 -4.36
C SER A 199 -13.97 -3.58 -3.85
N GLU A 200 -15.04 -3.68 -4.64
CA GLU A 200 -16.12 -4.64 -4.40
C GLU A 200 -15.59 -6.09 -4.44
N THR A 201 -14.63 -6.37 -5.31
CA THR A 201 -14.01 -7.70 -5.45
C THR A 201 -13.30 -8.09 -4.16
N CYS A 202 -12.52 -7.17 -3.57
CA CYS A 202 -11.89 -7.37 -2.27
C CYS A 202 -12.91 -7.58 -1.16
N VAL A 203 -13.93 -6.73 -1.08
CA VAL A 203 -14.99 -6.82 -0.06
C VAL A 203 -15.72 -8.17 -0.12
N LYS A 204 -16.04 -8.66 -1.33
CA LYS A 204 -16.63 -9.98 -1.53
C LYS A 204 -15.68 -11.09 -1.07
N MET A 205 -14.41 -11.03 -1.47
CA MET A 205 -13.40 -11.99 -1.06
C MET A 205 -13.17 -12.00 0.46
N ILE A 206 -13.16 -10.83 1.12
CA ILE A 206 -13.02 -10.73 2.58
C ILE A 206 -14.19 -11.44 3.26
N LYS A 207 -15.43 -11.25 2.77
CA LYS A 207 -16.62 -11.96 3.30
C LYS A 207 -16.53 -13.48 3.09
N GLU A 208 -16.02 -13.93 1.95
CA GLU A 208 -15.77 -15.35 1.68
C GLU A 208 -14.68 -15.91 2.61
N ASN A 209 -13.58 -15.17 2.80
CA ASN A 209 -12.52 -15.52 3.74
C ASN A 209 -12.98 -15.52 5.21
N CYS A 210 -13.95 -14.69 5.59
CA CYS A 210 -14.59 -14.77 6.91
C CYS A 210 -15.26 -16.14 7.09
N LYS A 211 -16.05 -16.59 6.10
CA LYS A 211 -16.71 -17.91 6.12
C LYS A 211 -15.70 -19.05 6.21
N LEU A 212 -14.59 -18.99 5.46
CA LEU A 212 -13.52 -20.01 5.50
C LEU A 212 -12.83 -20.15 6.87
N ASN A 213 -12.95 -19.13 7.72
CA ASN A 213 -12.35 -19.12 9.06
C ASN A 213 -13.38 -19.23 10.17
N ASN A 214 -14.66 -19.48 9.87
CA ASN A 214 -15.76 -19.49 10.84
C ASN A 214 -15.89 -18.15 11.60
N ILE A 215 -15.70 -17.03 10.91
CA ILE A 215 -15.83 -15.67 11.44
C ILE A 215 -17.19 -15.11 11.00
N ARG A 216 -17.99 -14.63 11.95
CA ARG A 216 -19.29 -13.97 11.68
C ARG A 216 -19.05 -12.57 11.11
N VAL A 217 -19.72 -12.25 9.99
CA VAL A 217 -19.68 -10.90 9.41
C VAL A 217 -20.85 -10.09 9.96
N ASP A 218 -20.57 -8.96 10.61
CA ASP A 218 -21.61 -8.04 11.09
C ASP A 218 -22.14 -7.22 9.90
N GLY A 219 -23.43 -7.34 9.62
CA GLY A 219 -24.07 -6.78 8.43
C GLY A 219 -24.79 -5.48 8.72
N SER A 220 -24.28 -4.37 8.19
CA SER A 220 -25.00 -3.13 7.83
C SER A 220 -25.93 -2.51 8.87
N MET A 221 -25.53 -1.34 9.41
CA MET A 221 -26.30 -0.38 10.22
C MET A 221 -27.04 -0.98 11.41
N ARG A 222 -26.62 -0.62 12.63
CA ARG A 222 -27.34 -0.82 13.91
C ARG A 222 -28.87 -0.83 13.73
N ALA A 223 -29.44 -1.99 13.43
CA ALA A 223 -30.82 -2.27 13.74
C ALA A 223 -30.89 -2.35 15.27
N PRO A 224 -31.92 -1.80 15.93
CA PRO A 224 -32.13 -2.03 17.34
C PRO A 224 -32.12 -3.55 17.57
N ARG A 225 -31.43 -4.00 18.61
CA ARG A 225 -31.42 -5.42 19.01
C ARG A 225 -32.86 -5.88 19.25
N GLY A 226 -33.51 -6.38 18.20
CA GLY A 226 -34.72 -7.18 18.25
C GLY A 226 -34.28 -8.63 18.25
N SER A 227 -34.62 -9.33 19.33
CA SER A 227 -34.58 -10.79 19.37
C SER A 227 -35.39 -11.32 18.21
N ASP A 228 -34.81 -12.22 17.42
CA ASP A 228 -35.42 -13.50 17.05
C ASP A 228 -34.61 -14.17 15.93
N GLY A 229 -34.28 -15.45 16.12
CA GLY A 229 -33.74 -16.30 15.06
C GLY A 229 -32.73 -17.33 15.55
N ALA A 230 -33.24 -18.42 16.11
CA ALA A 230 -32.48 -19.61 16.51
C ALA A 230 -31.64 -20.19 15.36
N SER A 231 -30.36 -20.46 15.63
CA SER A 231 -29.57 -21.47 14.93
C SER A 231 -28.52 -22.00 15.90
N ASP A 232 -28.42 -23.34 15.99
CA ASP A 232 -27.53 -24.15 16.83
C ASP A 232 -26.28 -23.42 17.33
N GLU A 233 -26.39 -22.78 18.50
CA GLU A 233 -25.22 -22.32 19.24
C GLU A 233 -24.76 -23.51 20.09
N VAL A 234 -23.70 -24.17 19.62
CA VAL A 234 -22.87 -25.00 20.50
C VAL A 234 -22.39 -24.08 21.62
N GLU A 235 -23.00 -24.21 22.79
CA GLU A 235 -22.70 -23.40 23.97
C GLU A 235 -21.19 -23.38 24.25
N GLY A 236 -20.60 -22.19 24.28
CA GLY A 236 -19.32 -21.95 24.95
C GLY A 236 -18.10 -21.60 24.09
N VAL A 237 -18.16 -21.64 22.74
CA VAL A 237 -17.02 -21.20 21.91
C VAL A 237 -17.20 -19.73 21.48
N PRO A 238 -16.30 -18.80 21.85
CA PRO A 238 -16.37 -17.42 21.39
C PRO A 238 -16.22 -17.37 19.87
N ILE A 239 -17.27 -16.93 19.17
CA ILE A 239 -17.22 -16.76 17.73
C ILE A 239 -16.69 -15.37 17.41
N ALA A 240 -15.59 -15.29 16.69
CA ALA A 240 -15.02 -14.03 16.24
C ALA A 240 -15.98 -13.31 15.28
N THR A 241 -16.09 -11.98 15.43
CA THR A 241 -16.93 -11.12 14.61
C THR A 241 -16.10 -10.06 13.90
N VAL A 242 -16.41 -9.80 12.62
CA VAL A 242 -15.75 -8.76 11.82
C VAL A 242 -16.80 -7.93 11.09
N GLU A 243 -16.66 -6.61 11.12
CA GLU A 243 -17.42 -5.72 10.24
C GLU A 243 -16.65 -5.54 8.92
N VAL A 244 -17.30 -5.77 7.78
CA VAL A 244 -16.67 -5.59 6.46
C VAL A 244 -17.37 -4.45 5.73
N VAL A 245 -16.61 -3.39 5.42
CA VAL A 245 -17.15 -2.15 4.85
C VAL A 245 -16.52 -1.89 3.48
N LYS A 246 -17.34 -1.49 2.50
CA LYS A 246 -16.83 -0.92 1.25
C LYS A 246 -16.69 0.58 1.41
N MET A 247 -15.47 1.07 1.61
CA MET A 247 -15.22 2.50 1.77
C MET A 247 -13.75 2.81 1.49
N ASP A 248 -13.50 4.01 0.97
CA ASP A 248 -12.14 4.53 0.88
C ASP A 248 -11.56 4.71 2.29
N ALA A 249 -10.30 4.33 2.46
CA ALA A 249 -9.62 4.39 3.74
C ALA A 249 -9.63 5.80 4.33
N ASN A 250 -9.43 6.84 3.52
CA ASN A 250 -9.43 8.22 3.99
C ASN A 250 -10.81 8.61 4.55
N VAL A 251 -11.88 8.16 3.89
CA VAL A 251 -13.25 8.45 4.33
C VAL A 251 -13.55 7.78 5.66
N ILE A 252 -13.32 6.46 5.79
CA ILE A 252 -13.64 5.75 7.05
C ILE A 252 -12.78 6.22 8.22
N MET A 253 -11.51 6.59 7.96
CA MET A 253 -10.61 7.11 8.98
C MET A 253 -11.16 8.43 9.57
N HIS A 254 -11.78 9.29 8.76
CA HIS A 254 -12.40 10.54 9.22
C HIS A 254 -13.79 10.35 9.85
N LEU A 255 -14.58 9.36 9.42
CA LEU A 255 -15.94 9.13 9.95
C LEU A 255 -15.97 8.42 11.32
N ARG A 256 -14.89 7.70 11.66
CA ARG A 256 -14.79 6.84 12.84
C ARG A 256 -13.52 7.16 13.64
N PRO A 257 -13.32 6.61 14.85
CA PRO A 257 -12.15 6.90 15.69
C PRO A 257 -10.82 6.31 15.20
N PHE A 258 -10.51 6.43 13.91
CA PHE A 258 -9.38 5.77 13.26
C PHE A 258 -8.36 6.72 12.57
N ASP A 259 -8.73 7.97 12.27
CA ASP A 259 -7.75 9.02 11.87
C ASP A 259 -7.14 9.72 13.08
N TYR A 260 -5.98 10.36 12.92
CA TYR A 260 -5.38 11.24 13.92
C TYR A 260 -6.36 12.25 14.50
N ILE A 261 -7.38 12.70 13.76
CA ILE A 261 -8.44 13.57 14.29
C ILE A 261 -9.21 12.88 15.42
N ASN A 262 -9.58 11.62 15.23
CA ASN A 262 -10.53 10.90 16.07
C ASN A 262 -9.92 9.74 16.90
N VAL A 263 -8.66 9.37 16.67
CA VAL A 263 -7.96 8.34 17.44
C VAL A 263 -7.94 8.76 18.90
N ARG A 264 -8.43 7.86 19.75
CA ARG A 264 -8.53 8.07 21.20
C ARG A 264 -7.13 8.28 21.79
N ASN A 265 -7.07 9.00 22.90
CA ASN A 265 -5.81 9.19 23.62
C ASN A 265 -5.20 7.82 24.00
N LEU A 266 -3.90 7.65 23.77
CA LEU A 266 -3.15 6.41 23.92
C LEU A 266 -3.55 5.28 22.94
N GLY A 267 -4.29 5.61 21.87
CA GLY A 267 -4.47 4.71 20.74
C GLY A 267 -3.16 4.52 19.96
N ILE A 268 -3.07 3.44 19.18
CA ILE A 268 -1.89 3.14 18.35
C ILE A 268 -2.24 3.30 16.87
N ILE A 269 -1.30 3.87 16.11
CA ILE A 269 -1.35 3.91 14.65
C ILE A 269 -0.12 3.17 14.11
N SER A 270 -0.37 2.26 13.17
CA SER A 270 0.66 1.51 12.45
C SER A 270 0.70 1.97 11.00
N VAL A 271 1.83 2.55 10.58
CA VAL A 271 2.05 3.04 9.23
C VAL A 271 3.12 2.20 8.54
N THR A 272 2.76 1.62 7.39
CA THR A 272 3.68 0.86 6.55
C THR A 272 3.90 1.61 5.24
N SER A 273 5.16 1.89 4.89
CA SER A 273 5.53 2.44 3.59
C SER A 273 6.37 1.44 2.80
N THR A 274 5.96 1.18 1.55
CA THR A 274 6.66 0.34 0.57
C THR A 274 7.33 1.16 -0.53
N ASP A 275 7.30 2.50 -0.44
CA ASP A 275 7.91 3.43 -1.40
C ASP A 275 9.44 3.52 -1.19
N THR A 276 10.13 2.40 -1.41
CA THR A 276 11.59 2.31 -1.25
C THR A 276 12.34 3.25 -2.21
N SER A 277 11.71 3.69 -3.30
CA SER A 277 12.32 4.66 -4.23
C SER A 277 12.48 6.03 -3.58
N SER A 278 11.42 6.54 -2.95
CA SER A 278 11.51 7.81 -2.22
C SER A 278 12.30 7.64 -0.93
N LEU A 279 11.99 6.61 -0.14
CA LEU A 279 12.61 6.39 1.17
C LEU A 279 14.14 6.25 1.11
N TYR A 280 14.68 5.67 0.04
CA TYR A 280 16.12 5.41 -0.12
C TYR A 280 16.81 6.38 -1.10
N ALA A 281 16.29 7.60 -1.21
CA ALA A 281 16.86 8.71 -2.00
C ALA A 281 17.08 8.40 -3.50
N LYS A 282 16.31 7.48 -4.10
CA LYS A 282 16.34 7.24 -5.55
C LYS A 282 15.54 8.29 -6.32
N SER A 283 14.52 8.87 -5.69
CA SER A 283 13.69 9.92 -6.28
C SER A 283 13.50 11.11 -5.33
N PRO A 284 14.51 12.01 -5.19
CA PRO A 284 14.49 13.11 -4.22
C PRO A 284 13.28 14.04 -4.37
N ASN A 285 12.86 14.34 -5.59
CA ASN A 285 11.69 15.19 -5.84
C ASN A 285 10.38 14.54 -5.34
N VAL A 286 10.25 13.21 -5.46
CA VAL A 286 9.10 12.47 -4.90
C VAL A 286 9.17 12.46 -3.38
N THR A 287 10.37 12.27 -2.84
CA THR A 287 10.64 12.29 -1.40
C THR A 287 10.22 13.61 -0.76
N LEU A 288 10.59 14.74 -1.39
CA LEU A 288 10.21 16.06 -0.94
C LEU A 288 8.68 16.25 -0.99
N ARG A 289 8.01 15.83 -2.06
CA ARG A 289 6.54 15.97 -2.19
C ARG A 289 5.77 15.10 -1.19
N HIS A 290 6.17 13.84 -1.02
CA HIS A 290 5.44 12.86 -0.20
C HIS A 290 5.76 12.98 1.29
N TYR A 291 7.02 13.29 1.64
CA TYR A 291 7.49 13.28 3.02
C TYR A 291 8.00 14.65 3.49
N GLY A 292 7.97 15.70 2.68
CA GLY A 292 8.43 17.04 3.07
C GLY A 292 9.87 17.07 3.57
N CYS A 293 10.72 16.16 3.08
CA CYS A 293 12.05 15.91 3.61
C CYS A 293 13.09 15.89 2.50
N HIS A 294 14.24 16.51 2.76
CA HIS A 294 15.41 16.42 1.90
C HIS A 294 16.37 15.36 2.43
N ILE A 295 16.74 14.38 1.60
CA ILE A 295 17.66 13.30 1.95
C ILE A 295 18.65 13.04 0.80
N VAL A 296 19.78 12.46 1.14
CA VAL A 296 20.81 11.98 0.20
C VAL A 296 21.09 10.50 0.45
N ARG A 297 21.86 9.87 -0.44
CA ARG A 297 22.34 8.51 -0.22
C ARG A 297 23.36 8.49 0.92
N THR A 298 23.18 7.57 1.84
CA THR A 298 23.98 7.38 3.06
C THR A 298 24.05 5.89 3.36
N GLU A 299 25.04 5.39 4.11
CA GLU A 299 25.08 3.97 4.49
C GLU A 299 23.96 3.60 5.49
N TYR A 300 23.50 4.57 6.28
CA TYR A 300 22.42 4.43 7.26
C TYR A 300 21.03 4.79 6.69
N TYR A 301 20.84 4.67 5.37
CA TYR A 301 19.61 5.07 4.67
C TYR A 301 18.33 4.40 5.22
N LYS A 302 18.42 3.19 5.79
CA LYS A 302 17.30 2.49 6.43
C LYS A 302 16.79 3.22 7.67
N GLU A 303 17.71 3.67 8.53
CA GLU A 303 17.37 4.47 9.71
C GLU A 303 16.84 5.85 9.29
N LEU A 304 17.48 6.46 8.27
CA LEU A 304 17.05 7.74 7.71
C LEU A 304 15.60 7.68 7.20
N ALA A 305 15.25 6.59 6.50
CA ALA A 305 13.89 6.33 6.04
C ALA A 305 12.90 6.18 7.20
N ALA A 306 13.24 5.41 8.25
CA ALA A 306 12.39 5.27 9.43
C ALA A 306 12.13 6.62 10.11
N ARG A 307 13.18 7.41 10.34
CA ARG A 307 13.08 8.76 10.95
C ARG A 307 12.26 9.72 10.09
N MET A 308 12.33 9.60 8.77
CA MET A 308 11.54 10.42 7.85
C MET A 308 10.05 10.07 7.91
N VAL A 309 9.71 8.77 7.95
CA VAL A 309 8.30 8.33 8.11
C VAL A 309 7.75 8.82 9.46
N VAL A 310 8.50 8.65 10.55
CA VAL A 310 8.11 9.15 11.88
C VAL A 310 7.93 10.68 11.85
N ALA A 311 8.81 11.42 11.18
CA ALA A 311 8.69 12.87 11.06
C ALA A 311 7.41 13.31 10.35
N THR A 312 7.03 12.60 9.28
CA THR A 312 5.78 12.83 8.56
C THR A 312 4.57 12.57 9.46
N VAL A 313 4.59 11.46 10.21
CA VAL A 313 3.54 11.10 11.17
C VAL A 313 3.41 12.14 12.28
N ALA A 314 4.52 12.58 12.88
CA ALA A 314 4.54 13.62 13.91
C ALA A 314 3.96 14.95 13.41
N ARG A 315 4.32 15.38 12.19
CA ARG A 315 3.76 16.61 11.59
C ARG A 315 2.26 16.49 11.34
N ALA A 316 1.79 15.33 10.88
CA ALA A 316 0.36 15.09 10.67
C ALA A 316 -0.41 15.14 12.00
N ALA A 317 0.07 14.44 13.04
CA ALA A 317 -0.53 14.44 14.36
C ALA A 317 -0.56 15.85 15.00
N ALA A 318 0.51 16.62 14.85
CA ALA A 318 0.62 17.96 15.43
C ALA A 318 -0.45 18.94 14.90
N ARG A 319 -0.82 18.84 13.61
CA ARG A 319 -1.93 19.63 13.02
C ARG A 319 -3.27 19.40 13.71
N CYS A 320 -3.43 18.26 14.40
CA CYS A 320 -4.64 17.89 15.12
C CYS A 320 -4.52 18.08 16.65
N ASN A 321 -3.54 18.87 17.12
CA ASN A 321 -3.20 19.05 18.55
C ASN A 321 -2.90 17.72 19.25
N LYS A 322 -2.14 16.83 18.58
CA LYS A 322 -1.69 15.56 19.14
C LYS A 322 -0.19 15.36 18.97
N GLY A 323 0.43 14.79 19.98
CA GLY A 323 1.79 14.26 19.94
C GLY A 323 1.84 12.78 19.60
N ILE A 324 3.06 12.28 19.44
CA ILE A 324 3.35 10.86 19.23
C ILE A 324 4.44 10.37 20.19
N GLU A 325 4.29 9.11 20.62
CA GLU A 325 5.35 8.30 21.20
C GLU A 325 5.66 7.16 20.24
N VAL A 326 6.92 7.01 19.84
CA VAL A 326 7.33 5.91 18.95
C VAL A 326 7.47 4.63 19.78
N LEU A 327 6.70 3.60 19.42
CA LEU A 327 6.76 2.29 20.07
C LEU A 327 7.75 1.37 19.35
N LEU A 328 7.72 1.39 18.02
CA LEU A 328 8.59 0.62 17.15
C LEU A 328 8.74 1.34 15.79
N ALA A 329 9.96 1.42 15.27
CA ALA A 329 10.21 1.74 13.87
C ALA A 329 11.23 0.74 13.29
N VAL A 330 10.88 0.06 12.20
CA VAL A 330 11.75 -0.94 11.57
C VAL A 330 11.76 -0.78 10.06
N ALA A 331 12.95 -0.90 9.48
CA ALA A 331 13.17 -0.85 8.03
C ALA A 331 13.73 -2.19 7.55
N LEU A 332 12.88 -2.97 6.87
CA LEU A 332 13.26 -4.24 6.24
C LEU A 332 13.39 -4.05 4.72
N GLU A 333 13.77 -5.10 4.00
CA GLU A 333 14.01 -5.05 2.55
C GLU A 333 12.81 -4.51 1.76
N HIS A 334 11.59 -4.85 2.17
CA HIS A 334 10.37 -4.60 1.40
C HIS A 334 9.51 -3.45 1.95
N PHE A 335 9.72 -3.03 3.19
CA PHE A 335 8.88 -2.01 3.83
C PHE A 335 9.60 -1.32 4.98
N VAL A 336 9.12 -0.11 5.30
CA VAL A 336 9.37 0.58 6.56
C VAL A 336 8.07 0.60 7.35
N LEU A 337 8.08 0.08 8.57
CA LEU A 337 6.96 0.05 9.50
C LEU A 337 7.25 0.97 10.68
N VAL A 338 6.30 1.83 10.99
CA VAL A 338 6.33 2.72 12.15
C VAL A 338 5.05 2.52 12.95
N VAL A 339 5.19 2.19 14.22
CA VAL A 339 4.09 2.04 15.18
C VAL A 339 4.23 3.13 16.23
N VAL A 340 3.23 4.00 16.34
CA VAL A 340 3.21 5.13 17.27
C VAL A 340 1.99 5.09 18.16
N ARG A 341 2.15 5.56 19.38
CA ARG A 341 1.07 5.87 20.31
C ARG A 341 0.71 7.35 20.22
N VAL A 342 -0.57 7.65 20.08
CA VAL A 342 -1.08 9.01 19.98
C VAL A 342 -1.29 9.61 21.37
N LEU A 343 -0.72 10.79 21.60
CA LEU A 343 -0.83 11.54 22.84
C LEU A 343 -1.68 12.80 22.61
N ARG A 344 -2.83 12.91 23.26
CA ARG A 344 -3.75 14.03 23.03
C ARG A 344 -3.30 15.29 23.79
N GLY A 345 -3.39 16.44 23.12
CA GLY A 345 -3.23 17.76 23.72
C GLY A 345 -2.15 18.60 23.04
N PRO A 346 -2.28 19.94 23.05
CA PRO A 346 -1.33 20.85 22.40
C PRO A 346 0.08 20.72 22.98
N VAL A 347 0.21 20.56 24.31
CA VAL A 347 1.53 20.33 24.95
C VAL A 347 2.24 19.11 24.37
N GLN A 348 1.52 18.01 24.13
CA GLN A 348 2.09 16.80 23.56
C GLN A 348 2.47 16.98 22.09
N ALA A 349 1.69 17.77 21.35
CA ALA A 349 1.99 18.16 19.98
C ALA A 349 3.28 18.98 19.92
N ASP A 350 3.42 19.97 20.80
CA ASP A 350 4.61 20.82 20.91
C ASP A 350 5.87 20.00 21.25
N GLU A 351 5.76 19.08 22.22
CA GLU A 351 6.87 18.18 22.59
C GLU A 351 7.28 17.23 21.44
N SER A 352 6.33 16.82 20.62
CA SER A 352 6.62 16.01 19.42
C SER A 352 7.23 16.86 18.31
N ALA A 353 6.74 18.08 18.10
CA ALA A 353 7.29 19.02 17.14
C ALA A 353 8.73 19.41 17.49
N LYS A 354 9.07 19.55 18.77
CA LYS A 354 10.45 19.75 19.25
C LYS A 354 11.38 18.59 18.90
N LYS A 355 10.90 17.41 18.52
CA LYS A 355 11.75 16.29 18.08
C LYS A 355 11.96 16.25 16.56
N LEU A 356 11.33 17.16 15.81
CA LEU A 356 11.55 17.32 14.36
C LEU A 356 12.77 18.19 14.11
N ARG A 357 13.86 17.58 13.66
CA ARG A 357 15.18 18.22 13.56
C ARG A 357 15.80 18.01 12.20
N LYS A 358 16.59 18.99 11.77
CA LYS A 358 17.53 18.82 10.67
C LYS A 358 18.74 18.02 11.16
N LEU A 359 19.31 17.20 10.29
CA LEU A 359 20.50 16.40 10.55
C LEU A 359 21.63 16.95 9.68
N MET A 360 22.72 17.41 10.29
CA MET A 360 23.95 17.67 9.57
C MET A 360 24.68 16.35 9.36
N HIS A 361 25.18 16.12 8.14
CA HIS A 361 25.85 14.89 7.75
C HIS A 361 27.09 15.19 6.91
N CYS A 362 28.23 14.59 7.24
CA CYS A 362 29.42 14.60 6.40
C CYS A 362 29.30 13.56 5.29
N GLN A 363 29.32 13.97 4.03
CA GLN A 363 29.26 13.03 2.89
C GLN A 363 30.53 12.18 2.74
N TRP A 364 31.59 12.49 3.50
CA TRP A 364 32.88 11.79 3.42
C TRP A 364 33.06 10.74 4.52
N CYS A 365 32.94 11.15 5.79
CA CYS A 365 33.16 10.26 6.93
C CYS A 365 31.87 9.77 7.60
N GLU A 366 30.70 10.21 7.12
CA GLU A 366 29.37 9.90 7.66
C GLU A 366 29.06 10.36 9.08
N GLU A 367 29.96 11.15 9.67
CA GLU A 367 29.73 11.85 10.93
C GLU A 367 28.46 12.70 10.82
N ARG A 368 27.66 12.73 11.90
CA ARG A 368 26.32 13.30 11.84
C ARG A 368 25.80 13.76 13.19
N VAL A 369 25.12 14.90 13.19
CA VAL A 369 24.56 15.51 14.40
C VAL A 369 23.21 16.17 14.11
N PHE A 370 22.23 15.97 14.99
CA PHE A 370 20.97 16.69 14.92
C PHE A 370 21.16 18.14 15.37
N LEU A 371 20.66 19.09 14.59
CA LEU A 371 20.72 20.50 14.93
C LEU A 371 19.81 20.80 16.13
N LYS A 372 20.32 21.59 17.08
CA LYS A 372 19.60 22.03 18.29
C LYS A 372 18.47 23.02 17.95
N LEU A 373 17.56 23.28 18.90
CA LEU A 373 16.50 24.30 18.73
C LEU A 373 17.11 25.66 19.03
N GLY A 374 17.03 26.60 18.09
CA GLY A 374 17.48 27.97 18.33
C GLY A 374 17.94 28.66 17.05
N ASN A 375 18.10 29.98 17.15
CA ASN A 375 18.53 30.86 16.05
C ASN A 375 20.06 30.90 15.87
N MET A 376 20.82 30.39 16.85
CA MET A 376 22.27 30.28 16.80
C MET A 376 22.63 28.87 16.33
N VAL A 377 23.06 28.74 15.08
CA VAL A 377 23.45 27.44 14.52
C VAL A 377 24.96 27.33 14.65
N ASP A 378 25.42 26.50 15.57
CA ASP A 378 26.77 25.94 15.44
C ASP A 378 26.66 24.84 14.38
N ASP A 379 26.78 25.27 13.11
CA ASP A 379 26.66 24.43 11.90
C ASP A 379 27.84 23.47 11.72
N THR A 380 28.65 23.28 12.75
CA THR A 380 29.87 22.49 12.69
C THR A 380 29.60 21.03 12.99
N LEU A 381 30.04 20.16 12.07
CA LEU A 381 30.16 18.74 12.34
C LEU A 381 31.38 18.52 13.24
N PRO A 382 31.36 17.56 14.16
CA PRO A 382 32.51 17.25 15.02
C PRO A 382 33.71 16.63 14.25
N CYS A 383 33.60 16.46 12.93
CA CYS A 383 34.69 15.97 12.07
C CYS A 383 35.49 17.13 11.45
N ASN A 384 36.79 16.91 11.22
CA ASN A 384 37.67 17.90 10.57
C ASN A 384 37.72 17.78 9.03
N CYS A 385 36.81 17.03 8.39
CA CYS A 385 36.85 16.77 6.95
C CYS A 385 36.75 18.05 6.10
N HIS A 386 36.08 19.10 6.59
CA HIS A 386 35.99 20.40 5.91
C HIS A 386 37.35 21.10 5.80
N GLY A 387 38.27 20.91 6.77
CA GLY A 387 39.60 21.50 6.73
C GLY A 387 40.60 20.71 5.88
N SER A 388 40.36 19.40 5.68
CA SER A 388 41.28 18.49 5.00
C SER A 388 40.94 18.21 3.54
N LEU A 389 39.72 18.54 3.08
CA LEU A 389 39.25 18.24 1.72
C LEU A 389 38.76 19.52 1.03
N PRO A 390 38.98 19.66 -0.28
CA PRO A 390 38.43 20.79 -1.04
C PRO A 390 36.90 20.67 -1.15
N GLY A 391 36.19 21.74 -0.79
CA GLY A 391 34.73 21.87 -0.96
C GLY A 391 33.90 21.65 0.32
N LYS A 392 32.58 21.88 0.23
CA LYS A 392 31.65 21.67 1.34
C LYS A 392 31.37 20.18 1.49
N THR A 393 31.87 19.58 2.56
CA THR A 393 31.65 18.15 2.89
C THR A 393 30.37 17.91 3.69
N ALA A 394 29.80 18.96 4.28
CA ALA A 394 28.62 18.90 5.13
C ALA A 394 27.33 19.17 4.34
N VAL A 395 26.32 18.33 4.53
CA VAL A 395 24.97 18.51 3.97
C VAL A 395 23.92 18.45 5.07
N GLN A 396 22.88 19.26 4.91
CA GLN A 396 21.77 19.32 5.85
C GLN A 396 20.59 18.47 5.32
N LEU A 397 20.22 17.44 6.06
CA LEU A 397 19.12 16.53 5.77
C LEU A 397 17.90 16.85 6.65
N GLY A 398 16.70 16.43 6.24
CA GLY A 398 15.49 16.51 7.04
C GLY A 398 14.43 17.52 6.58
N PRO A 399 13.50 17.91 7.48
CA PRO A 399 13.46 17.55 8.90
C PRO A 399 13.10 16.07 9.15
N LEU A 400 13.81 15.46 10.11
CA LEU A 400 13.73 14.07 10.55
C LEU A 400 13.30 13.98 12.01
N TRP A 401 12.85 12.81 12.44
CA TRP A 401 12.66 12.51 13.85
C TRP A 401 13.99 12.29 14.55
N SER A 402 14.31 13.13 15.55
CA SER A 402 15.51 13.02 16.39
C SER A 402 15.31 12.19 17.65
N GLY A 403 14.06 11.90 18.03
CA GLY A 403 13.75 11.14 19.23
C GLY A 403 14.07 9.64 19.10
N PRO A 404 13.75 8.86 20.15
CA PRO A 404 13.86 7.40 20.14
C PRO A 404 13.03 6.77 19.01
N LEU A 405 13.52 5.68 18.45
CA LEU A 405 12.82 4.86 17.44
C LEU A 405 12.15 3.61 18.04
N PHE A 406 12.38 3.35 19.33
CA PHE A 406 11.96 2.14 20.03
C PHE A 406 11.51 2.47 21.45
N ASN A 407 10.49 1.76 21.94
CA ASN A 407 10.17 1.65 23.35
C ASN A 407 10.52 0.23 23.81
N THR A 408 11.63 0.08 24.55
CA THR A 408 12.15 -1.23 25.00
C THR A 408 11.11 -2.03 25.81
N GLY A 409 10.35 -1.35 26.67
CA GLY A 409 9.29 -1.99 27.47
C GLY A 409 8.18 -2.55 26.58
N PHE A 410 7.78 -1.81 25.54
CA PHE A 410 6.80 -2.27 24.56
C PHE A 410 7.33 -3.45 23.73
N LEU A 411 8.58 -3.39 23.25
CA LEU A 411 9.21 -4.48 22.49
C LEU A 411 9.31 -5.79 23.29
N ARG A 412 9.61 -5.72 24.59
CA ARG A 412 9.60 -6.89 25.48
C ARG A 412 8.21 -7.52 25.58
N ARG A 413 7.15 -6.70 25.70
CA ARG A 413 5.76 -7.21 25.66
C ARG A 413 5.39 -7.78 24.29
N MET A 414 5.88 -7.19 23.20
CA MET A 414 5.70 -7.76 21.85
C MET A 414 6.35 -9.14 21.72
N LEU A 415 7.53 -9.35 22.33
CA LEU A 415 8.17 -10.66 22.35
C LEU A 415 7.32 -11.69 23.12
N SER A 416 6.77 -11.31 24.28
CA SER A 416 5.84 -12.16 25.03
C SER A 416 4.59 -12.50 24.21
N ALA A 417 4.02 -11.53 23.49
CA ALA A 417 2.89 -11.77 22.59
C ALA A 417 3.25 -12.72 21.44
N ALA A 418 4.42 -12.56 20.82
CA ALA A 418 4.90 -13.45 19.76
C ALA A 418 5.03 -14.90 20.24
N VAL A 419 5.55 -15.12 21.45
CA VAL A 419 5.64 -16.46 22.08
C VAL A 419 4.24 -17.03 22.35
N LYS A 420 3.37 -16.24 22.98
CA LYS A 420 1.99 -16.63 23.33
C LYS A 420 1.17 -17.08 22.11
N HIS A 421 1.40 -16.46 20.96
CA HIS A 421 0.69 -16.75 19.71
C HIS A 421 1.52 -17.60 18.72
N SER A 422 2.58 -18.28 19.19
CA SER A 422 3.39 -19.22 18.39
C SER A 422 3.95 -18.63 17.09
N MET A 423 4.43 -17.39 17.14
CA MET A 423 5.08 -16.69 16.02
C MET A 423 6.61 -16.84 16.09
N ASP A 424 7.13 -18.06 15.97
CA ASP A 424 8.56 -18.34 16.18
C ASP A 424 9.50 -17.63 15.19
N ASP A 425 9.03 -17.37 13.97
CA ASP A 425 9.78 -16.71 12.91
C ASP A 425 10.06 -15.22 13.15
N ILE A 426 9.18 -14.52 13.89
CA ILE A 426 9.39 -13.10 14.19
C ILE A 426 10.21 -12.86 15.46
N GLN A 427 10.29 -13.84 16.36
CA GLN A 427 10.97 -13.70 17.65
C GLN A 427 12.45 -13.27 17.52
N PRO A 428 13.28 -13.80 16.59
CA PRO A 428 14.66 -13.36 16.43
C PRO A 428 14.76 -11.87 16.07
N LEU A 429 13.88 -11.38 15.19
CA LEU A 429 13.84 -9.97 14.83
C LEU A 429 13.47 -9.09 16.03
N VAL A 430 12.44 -9.47 16.80
CA VAL A 430 12.05 -8.71 17.99
C VAL A 430 13.16 -8.68 19.04
N LYS A 431 13.88 -9.79 19.24
CA LYS A 431 15.06 -9.83 20.13
C LYS A 431 16.16 -8.87 19.66
N THR A 432 16.47 -8.85 18.36
CA THR A 432 17.42 -7.88 17.78
C THR A 432 16.98 -6.44 18.03
N LEU A 433 15.69 -6.13 17.85
CA LEU A 433 15.16 -4.78 18.11
C LEU A 433 15.24 -4.39 19.59
N ILE A 434 15.07 -5.35 20.50
CA ILE A 434 15.26 -5.12 21.95
C ILE A 434 16.73 -4.74 22.22
N TYR A 435 17.69 -5.52 21.71
CA TYR A 435 19.12 -5.21 21.87
C TYR A 435 19.48 -3.84 21.28
N GLU A 436 18.96 -3.52 20.09
CA GLU A 436 19.20 -2.22 19.45
C GLU A 436 18.62 -1.05 20.27
N SER A 437 17.44 -1.25 20.87
CA SER A 437 16.80 -0.23 21.72
C SER A 437 17.62 0.10 22.98
N GLU A 438 18.34 -0.88 23.53
CA GLU A 438 19.17 -0.72 24.72
C GLU A 438 20.50 -0.01 24.40
N CYS A 439 21.07 -0.26 23.21
CA CYS A 439 22.28 0.41 22.72
C CYS A 439 22.10 1.93 22.55
N ASN A 440 20.91 2.39 22.14
CA ASN A 440 20.61 3.82 22.04
C ASN A 440 20.58 4.52 23.42
N THR A 441 20.21 3.80 24.47
CA THR A 441 20.11 4.34 25.83
C THR A 441 21.50 4.57 26.44
N LEU A 442 22.45 3.68 26.15
CA LEU A 442 23.84 3.79 26.62
C LEU A 442 24.56 5.03 26.07
N LYS A 443 24.32 5.44 24.82
CA LYS A 443 24.88 6.69 24.27
C LYS A 443 24.33 7.94 24.97
N SER A 444 23.08 7.92 25.42
CA SER A 444 22.47 9.04 26.15
C SER A 444 23.02 9.21 27.57
N LEU A 445 23.46 8.12 28.22
CA LEU A 445 24.03 8.14 29.56
C LEU A 445 25.49 8.63 29.59
N VAL A 446 26.24 8.43 28.50
CA VAL A 446 27.65 8.85 28.39
C VAL A 446 27.80 10.36 28.09
N HIS A 447 26.70 11.08 27.84
CA HIS A 447 26.70 12.53 27.59
C HIS A 447 26.03 13.36 28.71
N GLY A 448 25.97 12.84 29.94
CA GLY A 448 25.73 13.67 31.12
C GLY A 448 26.93 14.59 31.41
N PRO A 449 26.73 15.81 31.91
CA PRO A 449 27.84 16.72 32.22
C PRO A 449 28.66 16.13 33.37
N SER A 450 29.89 15.72 33.07
CA SER A 450 30.88 15.32 34.06
C SER A 450 31.27 16.54 34.91
N ALA A 451 30.56 16.76 36.00
CA ALA A 451 31.03 17.57 37.12
C ALA A 451 31.55 16.61 38.19
N LEU A 452 32.88 16.56 38.36
CA LEU A 452 33.61 16.60 39.64
C LEU A 452 35.05 16.05 39.51
N THR A 453 35.99 17.00 39.62
CA THR A 453 37.25 16.99 40.39
C THR A 453 38.20 15.79 40.38
N ASN A 454 39.41 16.07 39.86
CA ASN A 454 40.74 15.58 40.21
C ASN A 454 40.87 14.72 41.48
N GLN A 455 41.40 13.50 41.31
CA GLN A 455 42.67 13.05 41.92
C GLN A 455 43.15 11.79 41.18
N GLY A 456 44.42 11.81 40.75
CA GLY A 456 45.02 10.74 39.97
C GLY A 456 45.53 9.59 40.84
N THR A 457 45.59 8.38 40.26
CA THR A 457 46.84 7.68 39.92
C THR A 457 46.52 6.39 39.16
N ASN A 458 47.10 6.30 37.95
CA ASN A 458 47.46 5.13 37.14
C ASN A 458 46.90 3.74 37.48
N LEU A 459 46.24 3.11 36.49
CA LEU A 459 46.72 1.83 35.96
C LEU A 459 46.22 1.57 34.53
N SER A 460 47.19 1.35 33.64
CA SER A 460 47.17 0.61 32.36
C SER A 460 46.09 0.93 31.32
N SER A 461 46.54 1.66 30.30
CA SER A 461 46.08 1.63 28.92
C SER A 461 45.79 0.21 28.43
N VAL A 462 44.53 -0.06 28.08
CA VAL A 462 44.17 -1.07 27.08
C VAL A 462 43.45 -0.32 25.97
N THR A 463 44.20 -0.10 24.88
CA THR A 463 43.69 0.31 23.59
C THR A 463 42.68 -0.71 23.10
N TRP A 464 41.39 -0.35 23.06
CA TRP A 464 40.42 -1.10 22.26
C TRP A 464 40.40 -0.52 20.84
N GLU A 465 41.07 -1.32 20.02
CA GLU A 465 41.21 -1.26 18.58
C GLU A 465 39.86 -1.19 17.87
N ASN A 466 39.77 -0.25 16.93
CA ASN A 466 38.93 -0.23 15.73
C ASN A 466 38.02 -1.46 15.51
N GLN A 467 36.80 -1.45 16.06
CA GLN A 467 35.74 -2.33 15.59
C GLN A 467 35.06 -1.72 14.36
N ARG A 468 35.72 -1.91 13.21
CA ARG A 468 35.04 -2.04 11.92
C ARG A 468 34.01 -3.17 12.06
N ALA A 469 32.73 -2.81 12.21
CA ALA A 469 31.65 -3.72 11.89
C ALA A 469 31.65 -3.94 10.37
N ARG A 470 32.45 -4.92 9.92
CA ARG A 470 32.31 -5.53 8.59
C ARG A 470 31.00 -6.31 8.60
N THR A 471 29.91 -5.67 8.19
CA THR A 471 28.72 -6.39 7.74
C THR A 471 29.11 -7.13 6.47
N PHE A 472 29.15 -8.46 6.55
CA PHE A 472 29.43 -9.33 5.40
C PHE A 472 28.42 -9.07 4.29
N PHE A 473 28.93 -8.63 3.14
CA PHE A 473 28.22 -8.64 1.86
C PHE A 473 28.25 -10.06 1.30
N LEU A 474 27.07 -10.59 0.98
CA LEU A 474 26.91 -11.46 -0.18
C LEU A 474 26.11 -10.67 -1.21
N SER A 475 26.85 -10.12 -2.17
CA SER A 475 26.35 -9.56 -3.40
C SER A 475 25.78 -10.67 -4.28
N PHE A 476 24.50 -10.59 -4.61
CA PHE A 476 23.97 -11.24 -5.82
C PHE A 476 23.16 -10.24 -6.63
N PHE A 477 23.56 -10.08 -7.89
CA PHE A 477 22.87 -9.33 -8.91
C PHE A 477 21.47 -9.92 -9.15
N SER A 478 20.46 -9.06 -9.23
CA SER A 478 19.35 -9.29 -10.16
C SER A 478 18.71 -7.97 -10.57
N LEU A 479 18.93 -7.61 -11.83
CA LEU A 479 18.08 -6.71 -12.59
C LEU A 479 16.73 -7.39 -12.82
N SER A 480 15.62 -6.71 -12.54
CA SER A 480 14.53 -6.58 -13.51
C SER A 480 13.47 -5.58 -13.07
N PHE A 481 13.02 -4.85 -14.09
CA PHE A 481 11.98 -3.84 -14.10
C PHE A 481 10.61 -4.39 -13.68
N GLY A 482 9.82 -3.52 -13.07
CA GLY A 482 8.39 -3.72 -12.89
C GLY A 482 7.69 -2.40 -12.59
N ARG A 483 7.61 -1.50 -13.59
CA ARG A 483 6.58 -0.46 -13.60
C ARG A 483 5.23 -1.17 -13.54
N VAL A 484 4.56 -1.12 -12.40
CA VAL A 484 3.11 -1.29 -12.35
C VAL A 484 2.52 0.10 -12.57
N GLN A 485 2.24 0.40 -13.83
CA GLN A 485 1.37 1.51 -14.20
C GLN A 485 -0.03 1.16 -13.70
N GLY A 486 -0.58 1.99 -12.81
CA GLY A 486 -1.99 1.90 -12.40
C GLY A 486 -2.22 1.48 -10.94
N CYS A 487 -1.58 2.16 -9.99
CA CYS A 487 -2.10 2.42 -8.64
C CYS A 487 -1.33 3.63 -8.08
N GLY A 488 -1.57 4.79 -8.69
CA GLY A 488 -1.16 6.07 -8.14
C GLY A 488 -2.18 6.52 -7.10
N LEU A 489 -2.17 5.88 -5.93
CA LEU A 489 -2.74 6.44 -4.71
C LEU A 489 -1.54 6.65 -3.78
N MET A 490 -0.78 7.71 -4.05
CA MET A 490 -0.72 8.87 -3.15
C MET A 490 -0.82 8.44 -1.68
N LEU A 491 0.32 8.50 -0.98
CA LEU A 491 0.29 9.05 0.38
C LEU A 491 -0.63 10.27 0.30
N PRO A 492 -1.78 10.29 0.99
CA PRO A 492 -2.66 11.43 0.91
C PRO A 492 -1.81 12.63 1.31
N VAL A 493 -1.55 13.48 0.32
CA VAL A 493 -1.34 14.88 0.55
C VAL A 493 -2.55 15.27 1.38
N PHE A 494 -2.33 15.48 2.68
CA PHE A 494 -3.34 15.96 3.60
C PHE A 494 -3.85 17.31 3.06
N TYR A 495 -4.90 17.27 2.25
CA TYR A 495 -5.70 18.44 1.96
C TYR A 495 -6.61 18.63 3.17
N CYS A 496 -6.32 19.64 3.99
CA CYS A 496 -7.36 20.27 4.78
C CYS A 496 -8.41 20.76 3.80
N VAL A 497 -9.55 20.08 3.72
CA VAL A 497 -10.77 20.69 3.21
C VAL A 497 -11.55 21.13 4.44
N TYR A 498 -11.57 22.45 4.65
CA TYR A 498 -12.52 23.08 5.57
C TYR A 498 -13.92 22.87 5.01
N GLU A 499 -14.81 22.29 5.81
CA GLU A 499 -16.24 22.47 5.60
C GLU A 499 -16.79 23.24 6.81
N CYS A 500 -16.88 24.56 6.63
CA CYS A 500 -17.68 25.43 7.47
C CYS A 500 -19.13 24.94 7.39
N THR A 501 -19.61 24.27 8.43
CA THR A 501 -21.04 24.19 8.69
C THR A 501 -21.40 25.41 9.53
N ALA A 502 -21.95 26.42 8.84
CA ALA A 502 -22.77 27.41 9.50
C ALA A 502 -23.99 26.68 10.07
N ASP A 503 -24.09 26.58 11.39
CA ASP A 503 -25.33 26.90 12.10
C ASP A 503 -25.14 26.93 13.63
N ARG A 504 -25.55 28.09 14.19
CA ARG A 504 -25.82 28.40 15.60
C ARG A 504 -24.64 28.42 16.58
N CYS A 505 -23.95 29.56 16.61
CA CYS A 505 -23.51 30.16 17.88
C CYS A 505 -23.90 31.63 17.87
N THR A 506 -24.77 32.00 18.80
CA THR A 506 -25.21 33.37 19.09
C THR A 506 -24.04 34.25 19.51
N CYS A 507 -24.04 35.47 19.00
CA CYS A 507 -23.04 36.51 19.21
C CYS A 507 -22.77 36.80 20.70
N GLY A 508 -21.50 36.91 21.04
CA GLY A 508 -20.99 37.71 22.14
C GLY A 508 -19.81 38.52 21.60
N ASP A 509 -20.01 39.83 21.46
CA ASP A 509 -19.07 40.77 20.87
C ASP A 509 -17.74 40.84 21.64
N VAL A 510 -16.63 40.54 20.97
CA VAL A 510 -15.33 41.17 21.27
C VAL A 510 -14.61 41.43 19.95
N SER A 511 -14.61 42.70 19.56
CA SER A 511 -13.90 43.25 18.42
C SER A 511 -12.39 43.34 18.68
N VAL A 512 -11.56 42.74 17.80
CA VAL A 512 -10.16 43.14 17.61
C VAL A 512 -9.85 43.13 16.10
N PRO A 513 -9.29 44.22 15.52
CA PRO A 513 -9.22 44.42 14.08
C PRO A 513 -7.91 43.92 13.44
N GLY A 514 -8.01 43.49 12.17
CA GLY A 514 -6.89 43.47 11.23
C GLY A 514 -6.58 42.09 10.63
N PHE A 515 -7.22 41.76 9.50
CA PHE A 515 -6.66 41.14 8.28
C PHE A 515 -7.82 40.65 7.40
N THR A 516 -8.16 41.42 6.37
CA THR A 516 -9.07 41.03 5.29
C THR A 516 -8.33 40.22 4.24
N ALA A 517 -8.72 38.97 4.03
CA ALA A 517 -8.38 38.22 2.82
C ALA A 517 -9.68 37.77 2.15
N ALA A 518 -9.90 38.24 0.93
CA ALA A 518 -11.06 37.90 0.10
C ALA A 518 -11.03 36.42 -0.29
N VAL A 519 -12.13 35.72 -0.05
CA VAL A 519 -12.39 34.37 -0.57
C VAL A 519 -13.26 34.50 -1.81
N LEU A 520 -12.69 34.22 -2.98
CA LEU A 520 -13.45 34.00 -4.21
C LEU A 520 -13.79 32.49 -4.31
N PRO A 521 -15.05 32.11 -4.54
CA PRO A 521 -15.44 30.71 -4.70
C PRO A 521 -15.13 30.24 -6.13
N VAL A 522 -14.44 29.10 -6.26
CA VAL A 522 -14.29 28.42 -7.56
C VAL A 522 -15.32 27.30 -7.64
N CYS A 523 -16.29 27.50 -8.52
CA CYS A 523 -17.30 26.53 -8.94
C CYS A 523 -16.69 25.26 -9.53
N CYS A 524 -17.33 24.13 -9.23
CA CYS A 524 -17.20 22.87 -9.95
C CYS A 524 -17.46 23.05 -11.45
N ILE A 525 -16.53 22.63 -12.29
CA ILE A 525 -16.78 22.36 -13.71
C ILE A 525 -16.47 20.88 -13.95
N ASN A 526 -17.54 20.14 -14.27
CA ASN A 526 -17.48 18.86 -14.95
C ASN A 526 -16.73 19.02 -16.27
N SER A 527 -15.85 18.08 -16.59
CA SER A 527 -15.47 17.86 -17.98
C SER A 527 -15.31 16.37 -18.24
N GLU A 528 -16.36 15.83 -18.88
CA GLU A 528 -16.22 14.84 -19.94
C GLU A 528 -15.13 15.30 -20.93
N ILE A 529 -14.25 14.37 -21.33
CA ILE A 529 -13.78 14.03 -22.68
C ILE A 529 -12.73 12.91 -22.57
#